data_AF-A0A0N0TPW4-F1
#
_entry.id   AF-A0A0N0TPW4-F1
#
_cell.length_a   1.000
_cell.length_b   1.000
_cell.length_c   1.000
_cell.angle_alpha   90.00
_cell.angle_beta   90.00
_cell.angle_gamma   90.00
#
_symmetry.space_group_name_H-M   'P 1'
#
loop_
_entity.id
_entity.type
_entity.pdbx_description
1 polymer ?
#
loop_
_entity_poly.entity_id
_entity_poly.type
_entity_poly.pdbx_seq_one_letter_code
_entity_poly.pdbx_strand_id
1 'polypeptide(L)'
;MSEQVNVLARVVRWRRTGARTFAFAARVDGTWWVLRLNDFPHHPLYTLFVDRHVVGDVEDVSSRAPAWDLDAAERPSLTDEQRDEVLALTRGLEPYGSEVGRPCEGDWCSCAGDRM
;
A
#
# COMPACT_ATOMS: atom_id res chain seq x y z
N MET A 1 -8.14 -35.10 -13.23
CA MET A 1 -8.09 -34.60 -11.83
C MET A 1 -7.58 -33.18 -11.90
N SER A 2 -8.43 -32.18 -11.67
CA SER A 2 -7.98 -30.78 -11.67
C SER A 2 -7.29 -30.50 -10.35
N GLU A 3 -6.04 -30.07 -10.40
CA GLU A 3 -5.29 -29.63 -9.24
C GLU A 3 -5.97 -28.38 -8.66
N GLN A 4 -6.33 -28.40 -7.37
CA GLN A 4 -6.86 -27.21 -6.71
C GLN A 4 -5.71 -26.24 -6.48
N VAL A 5 -5.65 -25.21 -7.31
CA VAL A 5 -4.74 -24.10 -7.10
C VAL A 5 -5.23 -23.33 -5.87
N ASN A 6 -4.47 -23.41 -4.78
CA ASN A 6 -4.72 -22.57 -3.61
C ASN A 6 -4.21 -21.15 -3.91
N VAL A 7 -5.08 -20.34 -4.50
CA VAL A 7 -4.80 -18.95 -4.87
C VAL A 7 -4.41 -18.08 -3.67
N LEU A 8 -4.81 -18.47 -2.45
CA LEU A 8 -4.47 -17.78 -1.21
C LEU A 8 -3.05 -18.07 -0.70
N ALA A 9 -2.38 -19.09 -1.24
CA ALA A 9 -1.00 -19.44 -0.86
C ALA A 9 0.07 -18.71 -1.69
N ARG A 10 -0.33 -17.79 -2.59
CA ARG A 10 0.62 -17.05 -3.42
C ARG A 10 1.41 -16.04 -2.62
N VAL A 11 2.73 -16.10 -2.74
CA VAL A 11 3.64 -15.12 -2.15
C VAL A 11 3.56 -13.82 -2.95
N VAL A 12 3.11 -12.74 -2.29
CA VAL A 12 3.07 -11.41 -2.88
C VAL A 12 4.46 -10.78 -2.77
N ARG A 13 5.05 -10.41 -3.91
CA ARG A 13 6.38 -9.78 -3.95
C ARG A 13 6.27 -8.26 -3.85
N TRP A 14 6.14 -7.79 -2.62
CA TRP A 14 6.16 -6.36 -2.31
C TRP A 14 7.52 -5.73 -2.62
N ARG A 15 7.51 -4.51 -3.16
CA ARG A 15 8.69 -3.71 -3.44
C ARG A 15 8.47 -2.30 -2.95
N ARG A 16 9.54 -1.64 -2.50
CA ARG A 16 9.47 -0.22 -2.15
C ARG A 16 9.22 0.60 -3.39
N THR A 17 8.29 1.55 -3.27
CA THR A 17 8.04 2.54 -4.32
C THR A 17 9.08 3.66 -4.24
N GLY A 18 9.58 3.98 -3.05
CA GLY A 18 10.41 5.15 -2.76
C GLY A 18 9.62 6.38 -2.30
N ALA A 19 8.28 6.34 -2.36
CA ALA A 19 7.41 7.35 -1.77
C ALA A 19 7.15 7.06 -0.29
N ARG A 20 6.96 8.11 0.51
CA ARG A 20 6.67 7.97 1.96
C ARG A 20 5.24 7.45 2.20
N THR A 21 4.26 8.04 1.54
CA THR A 21 2.84 7.74 1.75
C THR A 21 2.44 6.41 1.13
N PHE A 22 2.81 6.13 -0.12
CA PHE A 22 2.53 4.84 -0.77
C PHE A 22 3.77 3.96 -0.73
N ALA A 23 4.11 3.42 0.44
CA ALA A 23 5.43 2.86 0.72
C ALA A 23 5.78 1.60 -0.11
N PHE A 24 4.80 0.73 -0.35
CA PHE A 24 5.01 -0.56 -1.01
C PHE A 24 4.02 -0.81 -2.13
N ALA A 25 4.47 -1.49 -3.18
CA ALA A 25 3.59 -2.00 -4.21
C ALA A 25 4.03 -3.39 -4.71
N ALA A 26 3.07 -4.16 -5.21
CA ALA A 26 3.27 -5.45 -5.83
C ALA A 26 2.39 -5.56 -7.08
N ARG A 27 2.88 -6.21 -8.13
CA ARG A 27 2.05 -6.56 -9.29
C ARG A 27 1.55 -7.99 -9.10
N VAL A 28 0.25 -8.17 -8.96
CA VAL A 28 -0.40 -9.47 -8.76
C VAL A 28 -1.40 -9.65 -9.89
N ASP A 29 -1.22 -10.68 -10.72
CA ASP A 29 -2.08 -10.99 -11.87
C ASP A 29 -2.37 -9.81 -12.81
N GLY A 30 -1.37 -8.95 -12.99
CA GLY A 30 -1.50 -7.78 -13.87
C GLY A 30 -2.18 -6.57 -13.22
N THR A 31 -2.49 -6.63 -11.93
CA THR A 31 -3.08 -5.54 -11.14
C THR A 31 -2.07 -5.00 -10.14
N TRP A 32 -2.10 -3.68 -9.89
CA TRP A 32 -1.26 -3.10 -8.85
C TRP A 32 -1.92 -3.26 -7.50
N TRP A 33 -1.18 -3.81 -6.54
CA TRP A 33 -1.53 -3.78 -5.13
C TRP A 33 -0.61 -2.77 -4.47
N VAL A 34 -1.16 -1.81 -3.73
CA VAL A 34 -0.40 -0.69 -3.16
C VAL A 34 -0.75 -0.56 -1.68
N LEU A 35 0.27 -0.44 -0.84
CA LEU A 35 0.11 -0.15 0.58
C LEU A 35 0.39 1.33 0.82
N ARG A 36 -0.64 2.05 1.27
CA ARG A 36 -0.47 3.36 1.88
C ARG A 36 -0.03 3.15 3.32
N LEU A 37 1.06 3.78 3.73
CA LEU A 37 1.45 3.92 5.14
C LEU A 37 0.65 5.07 5.74
N ASN A 38 -0.14 4.78 6.77
CA ASN A 38 -0.95 5.78 7.45
C ASN A 38 -0.24 6.32 8.70
N ASP A 39 -0.81 7.34 9.31
CA ASP A 39 -0.33 7.87 10.59
C ASP A 39 -0.75 6.97 11.76
N PHE A 40 0.02 5.92 12.01
CA PHE A 40 -0.17 5.04 13.16
C PHE A 40 0.35 5.71 14.45
N PRO A 41 -0.35 5.61 15.61
CA PRO A 41 -1.52 4.77 15.88
C PRO A 41 -2.88 5.44 15.69
N HIS A 42 -2.94 6.67 15.18
CA HIS A 42 -4.21 7.37 14.96
C HIS A 42 -5.07 6.67 13.90
N HIS A 43 -4.41 6.05 12.91
CA HIS A 43 -5.00 5.21 11.88
C HIS A 43 -4.34 3.82 11.83
N PRO A 44 -5.02 2.80 11.27
CA PRO A 44 -4.43 1.50 11.02
C PRO A 44 -3.13 1.61 10.22
N LEU A 45 -2.14 0.75 10.47
CA LEU A 45 -0.78 0.93 9.95
C LEU A 45 -0.72 1.10 8.43
N TYR A 46 -1.45 0.26 7.69
CA TYR A 46 -1.55 0.35 6.25
C TYR A 46 -3.00 0.39 5.77
N THR A 47 -3.22 0.97 4.60
CA THR A 47 -4.43 0.73 3.79
C THR A 47 -4.02 0.05 2.50
N LEU A 48 -4.68 -1.07 2.17
CA LEU A 48 -4.47 -1.80 0.92
C LEU A 48 -5.38 -1.26 -0.18
N PHE A 49 -4.75 -0.90 -1.29
CA PHE A 49 -5.39 -0.56 -2.55
C PHE A 49 -5.11 -1.62 -3.60
N VAL A 50 -6.12 -1.93 -4.41
CA VAL A 50 -6.00 -2.70 -5.65
C VAL A 50 -6.36 -1.78 -6.81
N ASP A 51 -5.35 -1.45 -7.59
CA ASP A 51 -5.24 -0.28 -8.47
C ASP A 51 -5.54 1.02 -7.71
N ARG A 52 -6.79 1.49 -7.76
CA ARG A 52 -7.26 2.68 -7.05
C ARG A 52 -8.37 2.39 -6.05
N HIS A 53 -8.83 1.14 -5.97
CA HIS A 53 -9.93 0.74 -5.11
C HIS A 53 -9.39 0.35 -3.75
N VAL A 54 -9.93 0.93 -2.68
CA VAL A 54 -9.63 0.47 -1.33
C VAL A 54 -10.19 -0.93 -1.14
N VAL A 55 -9.35 -1.81 -0.59
CA VAL A 55 -9.76 -3.14 -0.13
C VAL A 55 -10.01 -3.11 1.37
N GLY A 56 -9.13 -2.42 2.12
CA GLY A 56 -9.31 -2.23 3.54
C GLY A 56 -8.01 -1.91 4.27
N ASP A 57 -8.16 -1.72 5.57
CA ASP A 57 -7.07 -1.42 6.48
C ASP A 57 -6.38 -2.67 7.00
N VAL A 58 -5.10 -2.53 7.30
CA VAL A 58 -4.21 -3.61 7.71
C VAL A 58 -3.36 -3.11 8.88
N GLU A 59 -3.43 -3.81 10.00
CA GLU A 59 -2.65 -3.51 11.21
C GLU A 59 -1.50 -4.50 11.44
N ASP A 60 -1.31 -5.43 10.50
CA ASP A 60 -0.25 -6.41 10.56
C ASP A 60 1.11 -5.74 10.40
N VAL A 61 1.82 -5.58 11.51
CA VAL A 61 3.25 -5.23 11.52
C VAL A 61 4.07 -6.38 10.95
N SER A 62 5.22 -6.09 10.36
CA SER A 62 6.08 -7.11 9.73
C SER A 62 6.49 -8.24 10.69
N SER A 63 6.60 -7.95 11.99
CA SER A 63 6.85 -8.95 13.04
C SER A 63 5.69 -9.91 13.30
N ARG A 64 4.44 -9.52 12.95
CA ARG A 64 3.23 -10.35 13.10
C ARG A 64 2.80 -11.01 11.79
N ALA A 65 3.18 -10.45 10.65
CA ALA A 65 2.90 -11.03 9.34
C ALA A 65 4.19 -11.20 8.50
N PRO A 66 5.09 -12.11 8.90
CA PRO A 66 6.35 -12.34 8.17
C PRO A 66 6.11 -12.80 6.73
N ALA A 67 4.96 -13.42 6.44
CA ALA A 67 4.58 -13.85 5.10
C ALA A 67 4.37 -12.68 4.11
N TRP A 68 4.14 -11.46 4.61
CA TRP A 68 4.06 -10.27 3.76
C TRP A 68 5.43 -9.85 3.25
N ASP A 69 6.50 -10.25 3.94
CA ASP A 69 7.87 -10.05 3.47
C ASP A 69 8.11 -8.59 3.02
N LEU A 70 7.65 -7.62 3.85
CA LEU A 70 7.78 -6.18 3.58
C LEU A 70 9.21 -5.67 3.85
N ASP A 71 9.99 -6.44 4.62
CA ASP A 71 11.31 -6.08 5.13
C ASP A 71 12.48 -6.47 4.20
N ALA A 72 12.24 -6.78 2.93
CA ALA A 72 13.34 -6.99 1.99
C ALA A 72 13.99 -5.66 1.60
N ALA A 73 14.79 -5.12 2.52
CA ALA A 73 15.76 -4.07 2.25
C ALA A 73 16.70 -4.45 1.08
N GLU A 74 16.85 -5.74 0.80
CA GLU A 74 17.64 -6.27 -0.31
C GLU A 74 16.88 -6.40 -1.63
N ARG A 75 15.56 -6.19 -1.66
CA ARG A 75 14.80 -6.27 -2.91
C ARG A 75 15.02 -5.01 -3.75
N PRO A 76 15.26 -5.15 -5.06
CA PRO A 76 15.24 -4.01 -5.97
C PRO A 76 13.93 -3.26 -5.83
N SER A 77 14.03 -1.93 -5.72
CA SER A 77 12.85 -1.05 -5.78
C SER A 77 12.17 -1.17 -7.14
N LEU A 78 10.97 -0.60 -7.26
CA LEU A 78 10.35 -0.44 -8.58
C LEU A 78 11.28 0.33 -9.54
N THR A 79 11.24 -0.04 -10.82
CA THR A 79 11.81 0.80 -11.89
C THR A 79 11.08 2.14 -11.93
N ASP A 80 11.69 3.18 -12.50
CA ASP A 80 11.06 4.50 -12.58
C ASP A 80 9.68 4.46 -13.29
N GLU A 81 9.54 3.72 -14.39
CA GLU A 81 8.26 3.57 -15.09
C GLU A 81 7.16 2.94 -14.21
N GLN A 82 7.49 1.85 -13.52
CA GLN A 82 6.58 1.19 -12.56
C GLN A 82 6.21 2.10 -11.39
N ARG A 83 7.17 2.90 -10.90
CA ARG A 83 6.92 3.89 -9.86
C ARG A 83 5.93 4.94 -10.36
N ASP A 84 6.15 5.49 -11.55
CA ASP A 84 5.30 6.51 -12.13
C ASP A 84 3.87 6.00 -12.35
N GLU A 85 3.72 4.76 -12.82
CA GLU A 85 2.40 4.11 -12.96
C GLU A 85 1.68 4.00 -11.61
N VAL A 86 2.38 3.52 -10.57
CA VAL A 86 1.80 3.40 -9.21
C VAL A 86 1.40 4.76 -8.66
N LEU A 87 2.27 5.78 -8.77
CA LEU A 87 2.00 7.12 -8.26
C LEU A 87 0.88 7.83 -9.04
N ALA A 88 0.74 7.55 -10.34
CA ALA A 88 -0.37 8.05 -11.13
C ALA A 88 -1.71 7.44 -10.67
N LEU A 89 -1.72 6.16 -10.33
CA LEU A 89 -2.92 5.46 -9.84
C LEU A 89 -3.37 5.99 -8.48
N THR A 90 -2.43 6.28 -7.59
CA THR A 90 -2.76 6.67 -6.21
C THR A 90 -2.88 8.18 -5.98
N ARG A 91 -2.77 8.99 -7.03
CA ARG A 91 -2.89 10.44 -6.95
C ARG A 91 -4.22 10.88 -6.34
N GLY A 92 -4.15 11.70 -5.31
CA GLY A 92 -5.32 12.21 -4.58
C GLY A 92 -5.84 11.26 -3.49
N LEU A 93 -5.16 10.11 -3.28
CA LEU A 93 -5.48 9.15 -2.23
C LEU A 93 -4.55 9.27 -1.00
N GLU A 94 -3.69 10.28 -0.98
CA GLU A 94 -2.70 10.49 0.08
C GLU A 94 -3.36 10.71 1.45
N PRO A 95 -4.40 11.55 1.59
CA PRO A 95 -5.06 11.73 2.88
C PRO A 95 -5.87 10.48 3.26
N TYR A 96 -5.81 10.07 4.52
CA TYR A 96 -6.69 9.01 5.03
C TYR A 96 -8.17 9.42 4.85
N GLY A 97 -9.04 8.46 4.48
CA GLY A 97 -10.46 8.70 4.18
C GLY A 97 -10.77 9.19 2.76
N SER A 98 -9.75 9.62 1.99
CA SER A 98 -9.92 10.03 0.59
C SER A 98 -10.46 8.89 -0.29
N GLU A 99 -10.15 7.64 0.07
CA GLU A 99 -10.59 6.42 -0.59
C GLU A 99 -12.12 6.23 -0.62
N VAL A 100 -12.84 6.85 0.31
CA VAL A 100 -14.31 6.83 0.38
C VAL A 100 -14.93 8.20 0.10
N GLY A 101 -14.14 9.12 -0.50
CA GLY A 101 -14.57 10.48 -0.81
C GLY A 101 -14.81 11.35 0.42
N ARG A 102 -14.26 10.96 1.58
CA ARG A 102 -14.33 11.70 2.83
C ARG A 102 -12.93 11.82 3.41
N PRO A 103 -12.02 12.55 2.75
CA PRO A 103 -10.70 12.79 3.31
C PRO A 103 -10.89 13.34 4.72
N CYS A 104 -10.13 12.84 5.69
CA CYS A 104 -10.18 13.39 7.02
C CYS A 104 -9.76 14.86 6.97
N GLU A 105 -10.68 15.75 7.35
CA GLU A 105 -10.46 17.19 7.42
C GLU A 105 -10.25 17.62 8.88
N GLY A 106 -9.26 18.48 9.13
CA GLY A 106 -9.08 19.20 10.41
C GLY A 106 -7.70 19.08 11.07
N ASP A 107 -7.44 19.98 12.02
CA ASP A 107 -6.15 20.13 12.74
C ASP A 107 -5.78 18.93 13.63
N TRP A 108 -6.74 18.05 13.91
CA TRP A 108 -6.54 16.80 14.65
C TRP A 108 -6.16 15.63 13.73
N CYS A 109 -6.29 15.81 12.42
CA CYS A 109 -5.81 14.86 11.45
C CYS A 109 -4.41 15.28 11.01
N SER A 110 -3.39 14.53 11.43
CA SER A 110 -1.98 14.72 11.04
C SER A 110 -1.69 14.46 9.54
N CYS A 111 -2.73 14.26 8.72
CA CYS A 111 -2.66 14.03 7.27
C CYS A 111 -2.20 15.26 6.46
N ALA A 112 -2.01 16.42 7.10
CA ALA A 112 -1.36 17.56 6.48
C ALA A 112 0.10 17.20 6.22
N GLY A 113 0.37 16.62 5.05
CA GLY A 113 1.72 16.44 4.55
C GLY A 113 2.48 17.75 4.68
N ASP A 114 3.62 17.70 5.35
CA ASP A 114 4.56 18.81 5.42
C ASP A 114 4.77 19.35 4.00
N ARG A 115 4.16 20.51 3.73
CA ARG A 115 4.64 21.40 2.68
C ARG A 115 5.94 21.98 3.22
N MET A 116 7.05 21.36 2.88
CA MET A 116 8.36 22.01 2.87
C MET A 116 9.15 21.57 1.65
#